data_AF-A0A844FEU3-F1
#
_entry.id   AF-A0A844FEU3-F1
#
_cell.length_a   1.000
_cell.length_b   1.000
_cell.length_c   1.000
_cell.angle_alpha   90.00
_cell.angle_beta   90.00
_cell.angle_gamma   90.00
#
_symmetry.space_group_name_H-M   'P 1'
#
loop_
_entity.id
_entity.type
_entity.pdbx_description
1 polymer ?
#
loop_
_entity_poly.entity_id
_entity_poly.type
_entity_poly.pdbx_seq_one_letter_code
_entity_poly.pdbx_strand_id
1 'polypeptide(L)'
;MAKTKRIMISLPNSLLEEVDFIVSMEKKNRSEFVREAMKLYIREKKRVEICEKLKDGYKEMSKINSTLAEVGLEEDMRELDSYEAKLTGSGCEKV
;
A
#
# COMPACT_ATOMS: atom_id res chain seq x y z
N MET A 1 -7.24 -20.44 -26.28
CA MET A 1 -7.88 -21.28 -25.23
C MET A 1 -6.93 -21.37 -24.03
N ALA A 2 -7.29 -20.77 -22.90
CA ALA A 2 -6.45 -20.85 -21.70
C ALA A 2 -6.44 -22.31 -21.19
N LYS A 3 -5.25 -22.94 -21.13
CA LYS A 3 -5.10 -24.29 -20.59
C LYS A 3 -5.37 -24.26 -19.08
N THR A 4 -6.52 -24.78 -18.66
CA THR A 4 -6.80 -25.02 -17.24
C THR A 4 -6.12 -26.32 -16.80
N LYS A 5 -5.45 -26.30 -15.64
CA LYS A 5 -4.93 -27.51 -14.99
C LYS A 5 -5.88 -27.92 -13.86
N ARG A 6 -6.27 -29.20 -13.82
CA ARG A 6 -7.07 -29.76 -12.73
C ARG A 6 -6.16 -30.14 -11.57
N ILE A 7 -6.58 -29.80 -10.36
CA ILE A 7 -5.95 -30.21 -9.11
C ILE A 7 -6.99 -30.94 -8.26
N MET A 8 -6.56 -31.97 -7.53
CA MET A 8 -7.38 -32.66 -6.54
C MET A 8 -6.90 -32.22 -5.15
N ILE A 9 -7.82 -31.83 -4.28
CA ILE A 9 -7.52 -31.36 -2.93
C ILE A 9 -8.43 -32.08 -1.93
N SER A 10 -7.92 -32.31 -0.73
CA SER A 10 -8.71 -32.81 0.40
C SER A 10 -9.03 -31.65 1.33
N LEU A 11 -10.28 -31.55 1.77
CA LEU A 11 -10.76 -30.54 2.71
C LEU A 11 -11.48 -31.23 3.87
N PRO A 12 -11.45 -30.66 5.09
CA PRO A 12 -12.28 -31.13 6.18
C PRO A 12 -13.77 -31.09 5.79
N ASN A 13 -14.54 -32.10 6.21
CA ASN A 13 -15.97 -32.18 5.91
C ASN A 13 -16.74 -30.96 6.39
N SER A 14 -16.44 -30.47 7.60
CA SER A 14 -17.07 -29.27 8.16
C SER A 14 -16.91 -28.04 7.26
N LEU A 15 -15.69 -27.82 6.75
CA LEU A 15 -15.42 -26.72 5.83
C LEU A 15 -16.14 -26.91 4.49
N LEU A 16 -16.23 -28.14 4.00
CA LEU A 16 -16.96 -28.42 2.76
C LEU A 16 -18.47 -28.17 2.92
N GLU A 17 -19.05 -28.52 4.06
CA GLU A 17 -20.46 -28.23 4.39
C GLU A 17 -20.74 -26.73 4.42
N GLU A 18 -19.85 -25.93 5.02
CA GLU A 18 -19.97 -24.46 5.00
C GLU A 18 -19.89 -23.90 3.58
N VAL A 19 -18.96 -24.41 2.76
CA VAL A 19 -18.84 -24.02 1.36
C VAL A 19 -20.11 -24.36 0.59
N ASP A 20 -20.67 -25.56 0.81
CA ASP A 20 -21.90 -26.00 0.15
C ASP A 20 -23.09 -25.12 0.48
N PHE A 21 -23.23 -24.74 1.75
CA PHE A 21 -24.27 -23.82 2.18
C PHE A 21 -24.18 -22.49 1.43
N ILE A 22 -23.00 -21.87 1.38
CA ILE A 22 -22.78 -20.58 0.70
C ILE A 22 -23.02 -20.71 -0.81
N VAL A 23 -22.45 -21.75 -1.44
CA VAL A 23 -22.59 -22.02 -2.87
C VAL A 23 -24.06 -22.20 -3.25
N SER A 24 -24.86 -22.86 -2.39
CA SER A 24 -26.30 -23.04 -2.59
C SER A 24 -27.07 -21.71 -2.53
N MET A 25 -26.72 -20.83 -1.60
CA MET A 25 -27.35 -19.51 -1.47
C MET A 25 -27.00 -18.60 -2.65
N GLU A 26 -25.74 -18.61 -3.10
CA GLU A 26 -25.26 -17.76 -4.19
C GLU A 26 -25.57 -18.31 -5.60
N LYS A 27 -26.18 -19.50 -5.70
CA LYS A 27 -26.43 -20.21 -6.96
C LYS A 27 -25.17 -20.40 -7.81
N LYS A 28 -24.03 -20.63 -7.16
CA LYS A 28 -22.73 -20.89 -7.82
C LYS A 28 -22.41 -22.38 -7.79
N ASN A 29 -21.25 -22.77 -8.33
CA ASN A 29 -20.67 -24.10 -8.14
C ASN A 29 -19.41 -24.04 -7.27
N ARG A 30 -19.08 -25.15 -6.58
CA ARG A 30 -17.90 -25.26 -5.71
C ARG A 30 -16.60 -24.86 -6.42
N SER A 31 -16.42 -25.28 -7.67
CA SER A 31 -15.21 -24.99 -8.45
C SER A 31 -15.04 -23.50 -8.76
N GLU A 32 -16.13 -22.78 -8.94
CA GLU A 32 -16.14 -21.33 -9.11
C GLU A 32 -15.83 -20.62 -7.80
N PHE A 33 -16.51 -21.00 -6.72
CA PHE A 33 -16.25 -20.48 -5.38
C PHE A 33 -14.78 -20.63 -4.99
N VAL A 34 -14.21 -21.82 -5.15
CA VAL A 34 -12.79 -22.09 -4.84
C VAL A 34 -11.85 -21.24 -5.73
N ARG A 35 -12.18 -21.05 -7.02
CA ARG A 35 -11.39 -20.19 -7.91
C ARG A 35 -11.44 -18.73 -7.47
N GLU A 36 -12.60 -18.24 -7.06
CA GLU A 36 -12.77 -16.87 -6.56
C GLU A 36 -12.00 -16.66 -5.24
N ALA A 37 -12.16 -17.58 -4.28
CA ALA A 37 -11.45 -17.56 -3.01
C ALA A 37 -9.92 -17.58 -3.21
N MET A 38 -9.41 -18.43 -4.11
CA MET A 38 -7.99 -18.48 -4.44
C MET A 38 -7.48 -17.17 -5.05
N LYS A 39 -8.23 -16.56 -5.98
CA LYS A 39 -7.88 -15.25 -6.56
C LYS A 39 -7.82 -14.17 -5.48
N LEU A 40 -8.79 -14.17 -4.57
CA LEU A 40 -8.84 -13.21 -3.47
C LEU A 40 -7.65 -13.39 -2.52
N TYR A 41 -7.37 -14.63 -2.13
CA TYR A 41 -6.23 -14.96 -1.26
C TYR A 41 -4.89 -14.53 -1.86
N ILE A 42 -4.66 -14.82 -3.15
CA ILE A 42 -3.43 -14.41 -3.85
C ILE A 42 -3.32 -12.88 -3.92
N ARG A 43 -4.43 -12.18 -4.21
CA ARG A 43 -4.45 -10.71 -4.25
C ARG A 43 -4.06 -10.13 -2.90
N GLU A 44 -4.61 -10.66 -1.82
CA GLU A 44 -4.33 -10.18 -0.47
C GLU A 44 -2.88 -10.45 -0.07
N LYS A 45 -2.34 -11.63 -0.37
CA LYS A 45 -0.91 -11.93 -0.14
C LYS A 45 0.01 -10.97 -0.88
N LYS A 46 -0.28 -10.65 -2.14
CA LYS A 46 0.49 -9.66 -2.91
C LYS A 46 0.39 -8.26 -2.31
N ARG A 47 -0.78 -7.86 -1.81
CA ARG A 47 -0.97 -6.57 -1.14
C ARG A 47 -0.07 -6.45 0.09
N VAL A 48 -0.08 -7.48 0.95
CA VAL A 48 0.79 -7.53 2.14
C VAL A 48 2.26 -7.47 1.75
N GLU A 49 2.68 -8.23 0.74
CA GLU A 49 4.07 -8.23 0.25
C GLU A 49 4.51 -6.84 -0.24
N ILE A 50 3.65 -6.14 -0.98
CA ILE A 50 3.94 -4.76 -1.44
C ILE A 50 4.07 -3.83 -0.24
N CYS A 51 3.17 -3.92 0.75
CA CYS A 51 3.23 -3.08 1.95
C CYS A 51 4.53 -3.29 2.74
N GLU A 52 4.98 -4.54 2.93
CA GLU A 52 6.24 -4.80 3.62
C GLU A 52 7.45 -4.30 2.83
N LYS A 53 7.48 -4.51 1.50
CA LYS A 53 8.54 -3.96 0.64
C LYS A 53 8.61 -2.44 0.69
N LEU A 54 7.46 -1.75 0.69
CA LEU A 54 7.41 -0.29 0.83
C LEU A 54 7.97 0.14 2.19
N LYS A 55 7.53 -0.51 3.26
CA LYS A 55 8.00 -0.22 4.62
C LYS A 55 9.50 -0.39 4.75
N ASP A 56 10.06 -1.46 4.18
CA ASP A 56 11.49 -1.70 4.20
C ASP A 56 12.26 -0.68 3.37
N GLY A 57 11.77 -0.32 2.18
CA GLY A 57 12.35 0.76 1.38
C GLY A 57 12.33 2.12 2.08
N TYR A 58 11.24 2.46 2.78
CA TYR A 58 11.18 3.70 3.59
C TYR A 58 12.17 3.68 4.75
N LYS A 59 12.38 2.53 5.41
CA LYS A 59 13.40 2.39 6.45
C LYS A 59 14.81 2.54 5.88
N GLU A 60 15.08 1.91 4.75
CA GLU A 60 16.38 1.99 4.07
C GLU A 60 16.71 3.44 3.70
N MET A 61 15.75 4.17 3.15
CA MET A 61 15.92 5.57 2.75
C MET A 61 15.74 6.58 3.90
N SER A 62 15.38 6.14 5.10
CA SER A 62 14.98 7.02 6.21
C SER A 62 15.98 8.12 6.50
N LYS A 63 17.27 7.79 6.56
CA LYS A 63 18.34 8.77 6.83
C LYS A 63 18.46 9.81 5.71
N ILE A 64 18.47 9.37 4.45
CA ILE A 64 18.57 10.26 3.29
C ILE A 64 17.35 11.18 3.23
N ASN A 65 16.15 10.62 3.40
CA ASN A 65 14.91 11.38 3.40
C ASN A 65 14.85 12.40 4.54
N SER A 66 15.33 12.06 5.74
CA SER A 66 15.43 13.00 6.86
C SER A 66 16.36 14.16 6.53
N THR A 67 17.57 13.87 6.02
CA THR A 67 18.53 14.91 5.67
C THR A 67 18.01 15.83 4.56
N LEU A 68 17.35 15.29 3.53
CA LEU A 68 16.74 16.14 2.50
C LEU A 68 15.61 17.01 3.05
N ALA A 69 14.78 16.48 3.95
CA ALA A 69 13.70 17.24 4.58
C ALA A 69 14.25 18.38 5.45
N GLU A 70 15.30 18.13 6.23
CA GLU A 70 15.99 19.14 7.03
C GLU A 70 16.57 20.26 6.16
N VAL A 71 17.30 19.90 5.09
CA VAL A 71 17.87 20.89 4.17
C VAL A 71 16.80 21.72 3.49
N GLY A 72 15.72 21.09 3.01
CA GLY A 72 14.60 21.81 2.39
C GLY A 72 13.94 22.79 3.36
N LEU A 73 13.69 22.36 4.60
CA LEU A 73 13.09 23.19 5.63
C LEU A 73 13.98 24.38 6.00
N GLU A 74 15.30 24.21 6.05
CA GLU A 74 16.23 25.31 6.27
C GLU A 74 16.17 26.37 5.16
N GLU A 75 16.07 25.94 3.89
CA GLU A 75 15.94 26.89 2.77
C GLU A 75 14.60 27.61 2.79
N ASP A 76 13.50 26.90 3.07
CA ASP A 76 12.16 27.48 3.19
C ASP A 76 12.13 28.55 4.32
N MET A 77 12.80 28.27 5.45
CA MET A 77 12.95 29.25 6.53
C MET A 77 13.75 30.49 6.10
N ARG A 78 14.88 30.30 5.40
CA ARG A 78 15.68 31.43 4.88
C ARG A 78 14.86 32.30 3.92
N GLU A 79 14.06 31.68 3.06
CA GLU A 79 13.19 32.41 2.13
C GLU A 79 12.11 33.20 2.89
N LEU A 80 11.48 32.58 3.91
CA LEU A 80 10.50 33.24 4.75
C LEU A 80 11.09 34.45 5.49
N ASP A 81 12.25 34.30 6.12
CA ASP A 81 12.94 35.39 6.81
C ASP A 81 13.22 36.57 5.87
N SER A 82 13.69 36.27 4.66
CA SER A 82 13.95 37.27 3.61
C SER A 82 12.67 37.98 3.17
N TYR A 83 11.57 37.25 3.06
CA TYR A 83 10.26 37.79 2.71
C TYR A 83 9.72 38.72 3.82
N GLU A 84 9.78 38.30 5.08
CA GLU A 84 9.34 39.09 6.24
C GLU A 84 10.18 40.36 6.44
N ALA A 85 11.50 40.27 6.25
CA ALA A 85 12.41 41.41 6.30
C ALA A 85 12.06 42.49 5.24
N LYS A 86 11.62 42.07 4.04
CA LYS A 86 11.16 42.99 2.98
C LYS A 86 9.82 43.65 3.33
N LEU A 87 8.89 42.91 3.94
CA LEU A 87 7.58 43.44 4.35
C LEU A 87 7.68 44.46 5.49
N THR A 88 8.57 44.23 6.45
CA THR A 88 8.72 45.08 7.64
C THR A 88 9.55 46.34 7.42
N GLY A 89 10.11 46.55 6.21
CA GLY A 89 10.92 47.72 5.88
C GLY A 89 12.35 47.70 6.46
N SER A 90 12.70 46.65 7.21
CA SER A 90 14.01 46.44 7.86
C SER A 90 15.20 46.39 6.90
N GLY A 91 14.94 46.23 5.59
CA GLY A 91 15.95 46.28 4.52
C GLY A 91 16.10 47.64 3.82
N CYS A 92 15.40 48.70 4.27
CA CYS A 92 15.33 50.01 3.59
C CYS A 92 15.94 51.18 4.38
N GLU A 93 16.79 50.92 5.38
CA GLU A 93 17.58 51.97 6.04
C GLU A 93 19.08 51.77 5.79
N LYS A 94 19.56 52.11 4.58
CA LYS A 94 20.89 52.70 4.31
C LYS A 94 20.87 53.37 2.93
N VAL A 95 20.44 54.63 2.87
CA VAL A 95 20.87 55.61 1.85
C VAL A 95 21.66 56.69 2.58
#